data_AF-A0A9J6HB36-F1
#
_entry.id   AF-A0A9J6HB36-F1
#
_cell.length_a   1.000
_cell.length_b   1.000
_cell.length_c   1.000
_cell.angle_alpha   90.00
_cell.angle_beta   90.00
_cell.angle_gamma   90.00
#
_symmetry.space_group_name_H-M   'P 1'
#
loop_
_entity.id
_entity.type
_entity.pdbx_description
1 polymer ?
#
loop_
_entity_poly.entity_id
_entity_poly.type
_entity_poly.pdbx_seq_one_letter_code
_entity_poly.pdbx_strand_id
1 'polypeptide(L)'
;MNTEPAKWKNTEETLGSDYYKVATQFPASGIKKKIGATKITDWHSFRTARNRTTSSIDSIQECIAQIHADVKNCTTKVALTTDAPAADSYLLHL
;
A
#
# COMPACT_ATOMS: atom_id res chain seq x y z
N MET A 1 23.85 14.81 -21.79
CA MET A 1 22.79 14.10 -22.51
C MET A 1 21.48 14.79 -22.12
N ASN A 2 20.89 15.60 -22.99
CA ASN A 2 19.59 16.21 -22.71
C ASN A 2 18.52 15.13 -22.92
N THR A 3 17.79 14.78 -21.87
CA THR A 3 16.64 13.88 -21.96
C THR A 3 15.45 14.62 -22.54
N GLU A 4 14.71 13.96 -23.42
CA GLU A 4 13.44 14.44 -23.99
C GLU A 4 12.49 14.96 -22.89
N PRO A 5 11.64 15.97 -23.18
CA PRO A 5 10.74 16.53 -22.19
C PRO A 5 9.71 15.48 -21.72
N ALA A 6 9.36 15.55 -20.44
CA ALA A 6 8.33 14.71 -19.86
C ALA A 6 6.97 14.98 -20.54
N LYS A 7 6.24 13.92 -20.86
CA LYS A 7 4.86 14.01 -21.36
C LYS A 7 3.89 13.76 -20.22
N TRP A 8 2.79 14.49 -20.19
CA TRP A 8 1.71 14.25 -19.25
C TRP A 8 0.37 14.15 -20.00
N LYS A 9 -0.55 13.37 -19.45
CA LYS A 9 -1.93 13.25 -19.94
C LYS A 9 -2.88 13.11 -18.76
N ASN A 10 -3.98 13.86 -18.79
CA ASN A 10 -5.14 13.59 -17.94
C ASN A 10 -5.81 12.31 -18.46
N THR A 11 -5.94 11.29 -17.62
CA THR A 11 -6.55 10.02 -18.05
C THR A 11 -8.07 10.09 -18.02
N GLU A 12 -8.66 11.14 -17.44
CA GLU A 12 -10.10 11.31 -17.23
C GLU A 12 -10.74 10.15 -16.42
N GLU A 13 -9.90 9.35 -15.77
CA GLU A 13 -10.32 8.24 -14.93
C GLU A 13 -10.36 8.69 -13.46
N THR A 14 -11.50 8.45 -12.80
CA THR A 14 -11.64 8.63 -11.35
C THR A 14 -11.31 7.34 -10.59
N LEU A 15 -10.79 7.47 -9.38
CA LEU A 15 -10.66 6.38 -8.40
C LEU A 15 -11.82 6.35 -7.39
N GLY A 16 -12.86 7.17 -7.61
CA GLY A 16 -13.92 7.43 -6.63
C GLY A 16 -13.62 8.67 -5.77
N SER A 17 -14.65 9.23 -5.14
CA SER A 17 -14.61 10.51 -4.41
C SER A 17 -13.89 11.62 -5.22
N ASP A 18 -12.84 12.23 -4.66
CA ASP A 18 -12.18 13.43 -5.17
C ASP A 18 -10.86 13.10 -5.89
N TYR A 19 -10.62 11.81 -6.17
CA TYR A 19 -9.36 11.32 -6.73
C TYR A 19 -9.44 11.11 -8.24
N TYR A 20 -8.44 11.64 -8.94
CA TYR A 20 -8.27 11.51 -10.39
C TYR A 20 -6.92 10.89 -10.72
N LYS A 21 -6.89 10.03 -11.74
CA LYS A 21 -5.65 9.48 -12.28
C LYS A 21 -5.02 10.47 -13.26
N VAL A 22 -3.71 10.61 -13.17
CA VAL A 22 -2.89 11.36 -14.12
C VAL A 22 -1.73 10.49 -14.57
N ALA A 23 -1.43 10.52 -15.86
CA ALA A 23 -0.33 9.75 -16.44
C ALA A 23 0.83 10.69 -16.78
N THR A 24 2.02 10.39 -16.29
CA THR A 24 3.27 11.08 -16.64
C THR A 24 4.25 10.08 -17.24
N GLN A 25 4.92 10.47 -18.31
CA GLN A 25 5.88 9.65 -19.03
C GLN A 25 7.20 10.41 -19.11
N PHE A 26 8.25 9.78 -18.58
CA PHE A 26 9.61 10.31 -18.60
C PHE A 26 10.49 9.39 -19.46
N PRO A 27 11.39 9.96 -20.27
CA PRO A 27 12.39 9.17 -20.97
C PRO A 27 13.43 8.72 -19.94
N ALA A 28 13.47 7.42 -19.67
CA ALA A 28 14.45 6.81 -18.78
C ALA A 28 15.35 5.86 -19.59
N SER A 29 16.65 5.89 -19.32
CA SER A 29 17.56 4.82 -19.74
C SER A 29 17.13 3.50 -19.09
N GLY A 30 17.45 2.35 -19.70
CA GLY A 30 16.93 1.03 -19.33
C GLY A 30 17.19 0.63 -17.87
N ILE A 31 16.34 1.07 -16.96
CA ILE A 31 16.34 0.66 -15.55
C ILE A 31 15.58 -0.66 -15.47
N LYS A 32 16.22 -1.70 -14.95
CA LYS A 32 15.54 -2.97 -14.63
C LYS A 32 14.48 -2.69 -13.57
N LYS A 33 13.20 -2.82 -13.92
CA LYS A 33 12.09 -2.78 -12.95
C LYS A 33 12.31 -3.90 -11.93
N LYS A 34 12.61 -3.57 -10.68
CA LYS A 34 12.58 -4.55 -9.58
C LYS A 34 11.12 -4.80 -9.22
N ILE A 35 10.62 -5.97 -9.59
CA ILE A 35 9.30 -6.42 -9.16
C ILE A 35 9.42 -6.80 -7.68
N GLY A 36 8.74 -6.05 -6.81
CA GLY A 36 8.74 -6.25 -5.37
C GLY A 36 7.43 -6.88 -4.87
N ALA A 37 7.20 -6.74 -3.57
CA ALA A 37 5.92 -7.03 -2.95
C ALA A 37 5.52 -5.83 -2.07
N THR A 38 4.22 -5.55 -2.02
CA THR A 38 3.64 -4.57 -1.10
C THR A 38 2.90 -5.27 0.04
N LYS A 39 2.69 -4.55 1.14
CA LYS A 39 1.93 -5.03 2.31
C LYS A 39 0.63 -4.25 2.41
N ILE A 40 -0.46 -4.96 2.65
CA ILE A 40 -1.80 -4.40 2.82
C ILE A 40 -2.32 -4.90 4.16
N THR A 41 -2.70 -3.98 5.06
CA THR A 41 -3.20 -4.31 6.39
C THR A 41 -4.69 -4.02 6.45
N ASP A 42 -5.51 -5.05 6.60
CA ASP A 42 -6.95 -4.86 6.80
C ASP A 42 -7.21 -4.29 8.20
N TRP A 43 -7.33 -2.96 8.27
CA TRP A 43 -7.60 -2.22 9.49
C TRP A 43 -9.00 -2.49 10.06
N HIS A 44 -9.97 -2.91 9.24
CA HIS A 44 -11.29 -3.26 9.73
C HIS A 44 -11.26 -4.60 10.48
N SER A 45 -10.61 -5.60 9.89
CA SER A 45 -10.37 -6.89 10.53
C SER A 45 -9.53 -6.73 11.80
N PHE A 46 -8.48 -5.92 11.77
CA PHE A 46 -7.65 -5.61 12.95
C PHE A 46 -8.48 -5.03 14.10
N ARG A 47 -9.29 -4.00 13.82
CA ARG A 47 -10.13 -3.36 14.85
C ARG A 47 -11.18 -4.32 15.40
N THR A 48 -11.80 -5.13 14.55
CA THR A 48 -12.79 -6.12 14.95
C THR A 48 -12.18 -7.21 15.82
N ALA A 49 -11.01 -7.72 15.46
CA ALA A 49 -10.29 -8.71 16.26
C ALA A 49 -9.93 -8.14 17.64
N ARG A 50 -9.40 -6.92 17.69
CA ARG A 50 -8.96 -6.31 18.95
C ARG A 50 -10.11 -5.95 19.90
N ASN A 51 -11.24 -5.48 19.36
CA ASN A 51 -12.43 -5.18 20.16
C ASN A 51 -13.04 -6.42 20.86
N ARG A 52 -12.71 -7.63 20.38
CA ARG A 52 -13.14 -8.89 21.01
C ARG A 52 -12.18 -9.38 22.10
N THR A 53 -10.95 -8.88 22.12
CA THR A 53 -9.84 -9.40 22.93
C THR A 53 -9.50 -8.47 24.10
N THR A 54 -10.43 -7.66 24.59
CA THR A 54 -10.24 -6.75 25.73
C THR A 54 -10.04 -7.53 27.03
N SER A 55 -8.85 -8.10 27.20
CA SER A 55 -8.33 -8.64 28.46
C SER A 55 -7.57 -7.53 29.20
N SER A 56 -7.43 -7.64 30.53
CA SER A 56 -6.63 -6.67 31.29
C SER A 56 -5.20 -6.64 30.76
N ILE A 57 -4.66 -5.44 30.62
CA ILE A 57 -3.27 -5.25 30.21
C ILE A 57 -2.43 -5.23 31.47
N ASP A 58 -1.77 -6.34 31.76
CA ASP A 58 -0.92 -6.48 32.94
C ASP A 58 0.51 -5.98 32.68
N SER A 59 0.91 -5.88 31.40
CA SER A 59 2.22 -5.40 30.96
C SER A 59 2.14 -4.66 29.61
N ILE A 60 2.82 -3.50 29.52
CA ILE A 60 2.88 -2.70 28.29
C ILE A 60 3.60 -3.45 27.17
N GLN A 61 4.68 -4.18 27.51
CA GLN A 61 5.47 -4.95 26.54
C GLN A 61 4.64 -6.07 25.91
N GLU A 62 3.81 -6.74 26.71
CA GLU A 62 2.90 -7.79 26.24
C GLU A 62 1.82 -7.19 25.34
N CYS A 63 1.26 -6.04 25.72
CA CYS A 63 0.32 -5.32 24.88
C CYS A 63 0.94 -4.97 23.51
N ILE A 64 2.15 -4.41 23.49
CA ILE A 64 2.86 -4.08 22.24
C ILE A 64 3.08 -5.32 21.38
N ALA A 65 3.52 -6.43 21.98
CA ALA A 65 3.72 -7.70 21.28
C ALA A 65 2.42 -8.22 20.66
N GLN A 66 1.29 -8.13 21.38
CA GLN A 66 -0.04 -8.46 20.88
C GLN A 66 -0.45 -7.57 19.72
N ILE A 67 -0.23 -6.23 19.81
CA ILE A 67 -0.52 -5.31 18.69
C ILE A 67 0.23 -5.73 17.44
N HIS A 68 1.53 -6.02 17.56
CA HIS A 68 2.34 -6.43 16.43
C HIS A 68 1.87 -7.76 15.83
N ALA A 69 1.46 -8.72 16.67
CA ALA A 69 0.92 -9.99 16.22
C ALA A 69 -0.41 -9.80 15.46
N ASP A 70 -1.32 -9.00 16.01
CA ASP A 70 -2.62 -8.69 15.39
C ASP A 70 -2.44 -8.00 14.03
N VAL A 71 -1.59 -6.97 13.97
CA VAL A 71 -1.27 -6.27 12.71
C VAL A 71 -0.69 -7.25 11.70
N LYS A 72 0.23 -8.14 12.12
CA LYS A 72 0.82 -9.14 11.23
C LYS A 72 -0.23 -10.11 10.70
N ASN A 73 -1.18 -10.55 11.52
CA ASN A 73 -2.24 -11.47 11.14
C ASN A 73 -3.25 -10.85 10.16
N CYS A 74 -3.46 -9.53 10.27
CA CYS A 74 -4.32 -8.78 9.35
C CYS A 74 -3.56 -8.20 8.15
N THR A 75 -2.27 -8.47 8.01
CA THR A 75 -1.45 -7.97 6.90
C THR A 75 -1.21 -9.05 5.85
N THR A 76 -1.68 -8.79 4.64
CA THR A 76 -1.38 -9.62 3.47
C THR A 76 -0.23 -9.02 2.65
N LYS A 77 0.54 -9.88 1.99
CA LYS A 77 1.57 -9.47 1.03
C LYS A 77 1.04 -9.69 -0.38
N VAL A 78 1.08 -8.65 -1.20
CA VAL A 78 0.66 -8.71 -2.60
C VAL A 78 1.90 -8.57 -3.49
N ALA A 79 2.08 -9.53 -4.39
CA ALA A 79 3.15 -9.48 -5.39
C ALA A 79 2.83 -8.39 -6.42
N LEU A 80 3.80 -7.54 -6.70
CA LEU A 80 3.71 -6.57 -7.79
C LEU A 80 3.95 -7.30 -9.11
N THR A 81 3.49 -6.74 -10.22
CA THR A 81 3.64 -7.36 -11.55
C THR A 81 4.47 -6.48 -12.47
N THR A 82 4.84 -6.97 -13.65
CA THR A 82 5.48 -6.13 -14.69
C THR A 82 4.59 -4.96 -15.12
N ASP A 83 3.27 -5.17 -15.08
CA ASP A 83 2.25 -4.23 -15.49
C ASP A 83 1.91 -3.23 -14.37
N ALA A 84 2.01 -3.66 -13.11
CA ALA A 84 1.88 -2.83 -11.91
C ALA A 84 3.11 -3.02 -10.98
N PRO A 85 4.28 -2.45 -11.34
CA PRO A 85 5.55 -2.69 -10.64
C PRO A 85 5.70 -1.90 -9.33
N ALA A 86 4.78 -0.97 -9.08
CA ALA A 86 4.68 -0.18 -7.87
C ALA A 86 3.20 0.00 -7.55
N ALA A 87 2.85 -0.15 -6.27
CA ALA A 87 1.50 0.12 -5.80
C ALA A 87 1.59 0.87 -4.47
N ASP A 88 0.79 1.93 -4.36
CA ASP A 88 0.65 2.67 -3.12
C ASP A 88 -0.23 1.86 -2.17
N SER A 89 0.32 1.47 -1.01
CA SER A 89 -0.44 0.68 -0.04
C SER A 89 -1.69 1.39 0.44
N TYR A 90 -1.68 2.72 0.58
CA TYR A 90 -2.86 3.48 1.02
C TYR A 90 -3.98 3.41 -0.03
N LEU A 91 -3.64 3.57 -1.31
CA LEU A 91 -4.62 3.46 -2.41
C LEU A 91 -5.22 2.05 -2.54
N LEU A 92 -4.53 1.00 -2.07
CA LEU A 92 -5.06 -0.36 -2.10
C LEU A 92 -6.13 -0.65 -1.03
N HIS A 93 -6.37 0.28 -0.09
CA HIS A 93 -7.42 0.14 0.93
C HIS A 93 -8.65 1.03 0.66
N LEU A 94 -8.63 1.83 -0.42
CA LEU A 94 -9.80 2.58 -0.91
C LEU A 94 -10.73 1.64 -1.68
#